data_AF-A0A2D4L0B0-F1
#
_entry.id   AF-A0A2D4L0B0-F1
#
_cell.length_a   1.000
_cell.length_b   1.000
_cell.length_c   1.000
_cell.angle_alpha   90.00
_cell.angle_beta   90.00
_cell.angle_gamma   90.00
#
_symmetry.space_group_name_H-M   'P 1'
#
loop_
_entity.id
_entity.type
_entity.pdbx_description
1 polymer ?
#
loop_
_entity_poly.entity_id
_entity_poly.type
_entity_poly.pdbx_seq_one_letter_code
_entity_poly.pdbx_strand_id
1 'polypeptide(L)'
;KYRSVISDIFDGSILSSVQCLTCDRVSVTLETFQDLSLPIPGKEDLAKLHSANHQTSLVKAGSCGEAYAPQGWIAFFVEYFKSWFWGPTVTLQDCLAAFFARDELKGDNMYSCEKCKKLRNGVKFCKVQHFPEILCIHLKRFRHDLMFSTKIGTHVSFPLEGLDLQPFLAKDSPAQIAVYDLLSVICHHGTAINGHYIAYCRNNLNNRWYEFDDQSVTEVTESTIQNAEAYVLFYRKSNEEAKKKRERVSSLNVMEPSLLQFYISRLWLNKFRTFAEPGSISNNDFLCIHGGVPPHKASFIEDLVVMLPQNIWDNLYSRYGGGPAVNHLYVCYTCQMETEKIEKRRKAELEMFIRLNRAFQEEESPSIFYCISMQWFREWEAFVKGKDNDPPGPIDNTKIGVSKCGSLVLKQGADSGQISEETWNFLQSIYGGGPE
;
A
#
# COMPACT_ATOMS: atom_id res chain seq x y z
N LYS A 1 7.76 -5.54 -7.07
CA LYS A 1 6.70 -4.85 -6.29
C LYS A 1 7.39 -4.09 -5.16
N TYR A 2 7.21 -2.77 -5.08
CA TYR A 2 7.72 -2.00 -3.94
C TYR A 2 6.94 -2.41 -2.69
N ARG A 3 7.64 -2.63 -1.57
CA ARG A 3 7.04 -2.95 -0.27
C ARG A 3 7.46 -1.89 0.72
N SER A 4 6.51 -1.33 1.44
CA SER A 4 6.70 -0.34 2.49
C SER A 4 5.73 -0.58 3.64
N VAL A 5 5.87 0.19 4.71
CA VAL A 5 4.89 0.21 5.81
C VAL A 5 3.49 0.57 5.32
N ILE A 6 3.38 1.42 4.30
CA ILE A 6 2.08 1.81 3.71
C ILE A 6 1.46 0.61 3.01
N SER A 7 2.22 -0.10 2.16
CA SER A 7 1.70 -1.29 1.49
C SER A 7 1.35 -2.41 2.47
N ASP A 8 2.11 -2.57 3.57
CA ASP A 8 1.81 -3.59 4.57
C ASP A 8 0.52 -3.29 5.36
N ILE A 9 0.13 -2.02 5.49
CA ILE A 9 -1.04 -1.59 6.27
C ILE A 9 -2.30 -1.46 5.40
N PHE A 10 -2.18 -0.82 4.24
CA PHE A 10 -3.32 -0.32 3.47
C PHE A 10 -3.55 -1.03 2.13
N ASP A 11 -2.57 -1.75 1.59
CA ASP A 11 -2.77 -2.39 0.28
C ASP A 11 -3.69 -3.60 0.39
N GLY A 12 -4.87 -3.47 -0.20
CA GLY A 12 -5.72 -4.59 -0.59
C GLY A 12 -5.51 -4.97 -2.06
N SER A 13 -6.20 -6.01 -2.52
CA SER A 13 -6.24 -6.36 -3.93
C SER A 13 -7.65 -6.74 -4.40
N ILE A 14 -8.02 -6.29 -5.60
CA ILE A 14 -9.30 -6.53 -6.25
C ILE A 14 -9.08 -7.25 -7.57
N LEU A 15 -9.88 -8.29 -7.79
CA LEU A 15 -10.03 -8.97 -9.07
C LEU A 15 -11.12 -8.24 -9.86
N SER A 16 -10.72 -7.44 -10.85
CA SER A 16 -11.60 -6.71 -11.76
C SER A 16 -11.81 -7.53 -13.03
N SER A 17 -13.07 -7.79 -13.38
CA SER A 17 -13.43 -8.60 -14.55
C SER A 17 -14.33 -7.80 -15.48
N VAL A 18 -14.06 -7.87 -16.78
CA VAL A 18 -14.90 -7.29 -17.83
C VAL A 18 -15.27 -8.36 -18.84
N GLN A 19 -16.56 -8.64 -18.96
CA GLN A 19 -17.10 -9.57 -19.97
C GLN A 19 -17.56 -8.80 -21.20
N CYS A 20 -17.07 -9.18 -22.39
CA CYS A 20 -17.58 -8.66 -23.66
C CYS A 20 -18.97 -9.22 -23.94
N LEU A 21 -19.97 -8.37 -24.15
CA LEU A 21 -21.32 -8.85 -24.52
C LEU A 21 -21.46 -9.23 -26.01
N THR A 22 -20.37 -9.17 -26.78
CA THR A 22 -20.38 -9.55 -28.21
C THR A 22 -19.58 -10.81 -28.50
N CYS A 23 -18.49 -11.06 -27.76
CA CYS A 23 -17.63 -12.22 -28.02
C CYS A 23 -17.41 -13.11 -26.79
N ASP A 24 -18.10 -12.80 -25.70
CA ASP A 24 -18.10 -13.49 -24.39
C ASP A 24 -16.74 -13.66 -23.72
N ARG A 25 -15.69 -13.02 -24.25
CA ARG A 25 -14.38 -13.02 -23.61
C ARG A 25 -14.46 -12.24 -22.30
N VAL A 26 -14.04 -12.89 -21.22
CA VAL A 26 -13.79 -12.26 -19.92
C VAL A 26 -12.32 -11.89 -19.85
N SER A 27 -12.04 -10.61 -19.62
CA SER A 27 -10.71 -10.13 -19.26
C SER A 27 -10.67 -9.90 -17.75
N VAL A 28 -9.64 -10.42 -17.10
CA VAL A 28 -9.46 -10.34 -15.65
C VAL A 28 -8.15 -9.62 -15.33
N THR A 29 -8.21 -8.64 -14.44
CA THR A 29 -7.07 -7.85 -13.99
C THR A 29 -7.04 -7.87 -12.46
N LEU A 30 -5.86 -8.10 -11.89
CA LEU A 30 -5.61 -7.95 -10.46
C LEU A 30 -5.06 -6.55 -10.19
N GLU A 31 -5.79 -5.76 -9.42
CA GLU A 31 -5.46 -4.37 -9.10
C GLU A 31 -5.21 -4.23 -7.59
N THR A 32 -4.22 -3.43 -7.21
CA THR A 32 -3.98 -3.03 -5.81
C THR A 32 -4.81 -1.79 -5.50
N PHE A 33 -5.40 -1.72 -4.31
CA PHE A 33 -6.12 -0.54 -3.82
C PHE A 33 -5.65 -0.18 -2.41
N GLN A 34 -5.71 1.10 -2.04
CA GLN A 34 -5.39 1.60 -0.69
C GLN A 34 -6.64 2.13 0.04
N ASP A 35 -7.67 2.47 -0.72
CA ASP A 35 -8.98 2.87 -0.23
C ASP A 35 -10.09 2.29 -1.11
N LEU A 36 -11.29 2.20 -0.54
CA LEU A 36 -12.53 1.96 -1.27
C LEU A 36 -13.36 3.23 -1.31
N SER A 37 -13.39 3.87 -2.47
CA SER A 37 -14.22 5.04 -2.72
C SER A 37 -15.63 4.63 -3.16
N LEU A 38 -16.55 4.52 -2.19
CA LEU A 38 -17.90 3.98 -2.35
C LEU A 38 -18.91 5.04 -2.83
N PRO A 39 -19.79 4.70 -3.79
CA PRO A 39 -20.95 5.53 -4.10
C PRO A 39 -21.99 5.45 -2.97
N ILE A 40 -22.75 6.54 -2.78
CA ILE A 40 -23.92 6.54 -1.91
C ILE A 40 -25.16 6.32 -2.79
N PRO A 41 -25.82 5.14 -2.71
CA PRO A 41 -26.93 4.81 -3.59
C PRO A 41 -28.15 5.71 -3.34
N GLY A 42 -28.84 6.09 -4.42
CA GLY A 42 -30.13 6.78 -4.34
C GLY A 42 -31.28 5.82 -3.98
N LYS A 43 -32.49 6.34 -3.82
CA LYS A 43 -33.69 5.52 -3.50
C LYS A 43 -33.95 4.42 -4.52
N GLU A 44 -33.79 4.72 -5.81
CA GLU A 44 -33.99 3.74 -6.89
C GLU A 44 -32.92 2.66 -6.92
N ASP A 45 -31.67 3.03 -6.65
CA ASP A 45 -30.55 2.08 -6.61
C ASP A 45 -30.70 1.12 -5.43
N LEU A 46 -31.12 1.61 -4.27
CA LEU A 46 -31.44 0.79 -3.10
C LEU A 46 -32.53 -0.23 -3.42
N ALA A 47 -33.61 0.19 -4.08
CA ALA A 47 -34.69 -0.72 -4.47
C ALA A 47 -34.19 -1.84 -5.40
N LYS A 48 -33.31 -1.53 -6.35
CA LYS A 48 -32.69 -2.53 -7.24
C LYS A 48 -31.78 -3.49 -6.47
N LEU A 49 -30.95 -2.97 -5.56
CA LEU A 49 -30.03 -3.77 -4.75
C LEU A 49 -30.79 -4.76 -3.84
N HIS A 50 -31.84 -4.29 -3.16
CA HIS A 50 -32.63 -5.14 -2.28
C HIS A 50 -33.44 -6.17 -3.07
N SER A 51 -33.96 -5.80 -4.25
CA SER A 51 -34.66 -6.75 -5.14
C SER A 51 -33.73 -7.85 -5.67
N ALA A 52 -32.47 -7.53 -5.99
CA ALA A 52 -31.48 -8.48 -6.46
C ALA A 52 -31.05 -9.48 -5.37
N ASN A 53 -30.88 -9.00 -4.13
CA ASN A 53 -30.53 -9.87 -2.99
C ASN A 53 -31.67 -10.84 -2.60
N HIS A 54 -32.94 -10.45 -2.78
CA HIS A 54 -34.09 -11.33 -2.54
C HIS A 54 -34.21 -12.49 -3.54
N GLN A 55 -33.64 -12.38 -4.74
CA GLN A 55 -33.61 -13.52 -5.69
C GLN A 55 -32.59 -14.60 -5.31
N THR A 56 -31.61 -14.29 -4.46
CA THR A 56 -30.62 -15.25 -3.95
C THR A 56 -31.08 -16.03 -2.71
N SER A 57 -32.17 -15.64 -2.05
CA SER A 57 -32.69 -16.32 -0.84
C SER A 57 -33.88 -17.26 -1.08
N LEU A 58 -34.38 -17.37 -2.31
CA LEU A 58 -35.42 -18.33 -2.71
C LEU A 58 -34.84 -19.61 -3.33
N VAL A 59 -33.92 -20.27 -2.62
CA VAL A 59 -33.62 -21.69 -2.83
C VAL A 59 -34.03 -22.46 -1.58
N LYS A 60 -35.31 -22.82 -1.56
CA LYS A 60 -35.93 -23.99 -0.91
C LYS A 60 -35.17 -24.60 0.29
N ALA A 61 -35.38 -24.05 1.49
CA ALA A 61 -35.12 -24.77 2.73
C ALA A 61 -36.45 -25.38 3.23
N GLY A 62 -36.59 -26.69 3.04
CA GLY A 62 -37.63 -27.47 3.70
C GLY A 62 -37.24 -27.76 5.16
N SER A 63 -38.23 -27.59 6.04
CA SER A 63 -38.51 -28.31 7.29
C SER A 63 -37.32 -28.88 8.10
N CYS A 64 -37.05 -28.32 9.28
CA CYS A 64 -37.33 -28.92 10.61
C CYS A 64 -36.48 -28.31 11.75
N GLY A 65 -37.08 -28.11 12.93
CA GLY A 65 -36.41 -28.21 14.23
C GLY A 65 -36.01 -26.91 14.96
N GLU A 66 -36.63 -26.72 16.13
CA GLU A 66 -36.53 -25.62 17.08
C GLU A 66 -35.19 -25.50 17.84
N ALA A 67 -34.81 -24.27 18.24
CA ALA A 67 -34.35 -23.95 19.60
C ALA A 67 -34.36 -22.43 19.83
N TYR A 68 -35.11 -21.99 20.84
CA TYR A 68 -35.30 -20.61 21.26
C TYR A 68 -34.05 -19.98 21.90
N ALA A 69 -33.73 -18.74 21.52
CA ALA A 69 -33.05 -17.75 22.35
C ALA A 69 -33.84 -16.42 22.28
N PRO A 70 -34.17 -15.75 23.40
CA PRO A 70 -35.12 -14.65 23.41
C PRO A 70 -34.43 -13.31 23.08
N GLN A 71 -34.24 -13.02 21.79
CA GLN A 71 -33.89 -11.69 21.26
C GLN A 71 -34.69 -11.35 19.99
N GLY A 72 -35.73 -12.12 19.69
CA GLY A 72 -36.47 -12.04 18.43
C GLY A 72 -37.91 -11.59 18.67
N TRP A 73 -38.15 -10.28 18.53
CA TRP A 73 -39.37 -9.67 17.99
C TRP A 73 -39.38 -8.18 18.34
N ILE A 74 -39.04 -7.78 19.57
CA ILE A 74 -39.10 -6.36 19.99
C ILE A 74 -38.10 -5.50 19.21
N ALA A 75 -36.85 -5.97 19.01
CA ALA A 75 -35.86 -5.26 18.18
C ALA A 75 -36.29 -5.18 16.70
N PHE A 76 -36.87 -6.27 16.18
CA PHE A 76 -37.42 -6.36 14.83
C PHE A 76 -38.62 -5.41 14.64
N PHE A 77 -39.51 -5.33 15.62
CA PHE A 77 -40.64 -4.39 15.63
C PHE A 77 -40.13 -2.94 15.67
N VAL A 78 -39.07 -2.63 16.43
CA VAL A 78 -38.50 -1.28 16.49
C VAL A 78 -37.81 -0.89 15.18
N GLU A 79 -37.04 -1.77 14.54
CA GLU A 79 -36.46 -1.52 13.21
C GLU A 79 -37.53 -1.39 12.13
N TYR A 80 -38.54 -2.25 12.16
CA TYR A 80 -39.68 -2.21 11.25
C TYR A 80 -40.49 -0.91 11.38
N PHE A 81 -40.83 -0.49 12.61
CA PHE A 81 -41.52 0.78 12.85
C PHE A 81 -40.67 2.00 12.49
N LYS A 82 -39.34 1.96 12.70
CA LYS A 82 -38.43 3.03 12.25
C LYS A 82 -38.36 3.13 10.72
N SER A 83 -38.31 2.00 10.01
CA SER A 83 -38.32 1.97 8.53
C SER A 83 -39.63 2.47 7.92
N TRP A 84 -40.76 2.25 8.62
CA TRP A 84 -42.09 2.67 8.18
C TRP A 84 -42.32 4.19 8.30
N PHE A 85 -41.76 4.84 9.33
CA PHE A 85 -41.93 6.28 9.55
C PHE A 85 -40.87 7.16 8.85
N TRP A 86 -39.69 6.62 8.52
CA TRP A 86 -38.54 7.43 8.07
C TRP A 86 -37.93 7.02 6.72
N GLY A 87 -38.46 5.99 6.04
CA GLY A 87 -37.87 5.43 4.83
C GLY A 87 -36.58 4.64 5.10
N PRO A 88 -36.08 3.83 4.14
CA PRO A 88 -34.91 2.98 4.38
C PRO A 88 -33.66 3.82 4.60
N THR A 89 -33.05 3.70 5.78
CA THR A 89 -31.73 4.25 6.09
C THR A 89 -30.67 3.58 5.21
N VAL A 90 -29.82 4.38 4.56
CA VAL A 90 -28.69 3.85 3.76
C VAL A 90 -27.64 3.30 4.71
N THR A 91 -27.22 2.06 4.51
CA THR A 91 -26.14 1.44 5.29
C THR A 91 -24.82 1.45 4.53
N LEU A 92 -23.71 1.31 5.25
CA LEU A 92 -22.40 1.11 4.65
C LEU A 92 -22.36 -0.17 3.79
N GLN A 93 -23.09 -1.21 4.20
CA GLN A 93 -23.27 -2.44 3.43
C GLN A 93 -23.98 -2.17 2.10
N ASP A 94 -24.97 -1.28 2.05
CA ASP A 94 -25.60 -0.88 0.78
C ASP A 94 -24.61 -0.17 -0.14
N CYS A 95 -23.76 0.72 0.40
CA CYS A 95 -22.71 1.39 -0.36
C CYS A 95 -21.66 0.41 -0.91
N LEU A 96 -21.26 -0.59 -0.12
CA LEU A 96 -20.37 -1.68 -0.56
C LEU A 96 -21.05 -2.54 -1.62
N ALA A 97 -22.31 -2.91 -1.43
CA ALA A 97 -23.09 -3.67 -2.40
C ALA A 97 -23.22 -2.92 -3.73
N ALA A 98 -23.45 -1.61 -3.70
CA ALA A 98 -23.46 -0.75 -4.88
C ALA A 98 -22.09 -0.72 -5.59
N PHE A 99 -21.00 -0.63 -4.83
CA PHE A 99 -19.64 -0.64 -5.40
C PHE A 99 -19.27 -1.96 -6.09
N PHE A 100 -19.63 -3.09 -5.48
CA PHE A 100 -19.34 -4.43 -6.01
C PHE A 100 -20.44 -4.97 -6.94
N ALA A 101 -21.48 -4.19 -7.22
CA ALA A 101 -22.52 -4.56 -8.17
C ALA A 101 -21.95 -4.67 -9.59
N ARG A 102 -22.65 -5.43 -10.44
CA ARG A 102 -22.32 -5.49 -11.86
C ARG A 102 -22.64 -4.16 -12.52
N ASP A 103 -21.68 -3.61 -13.24
CA ASP A 103 -21.80 -2.34 -13.96
C ASP A 103 -21.88 -2.59 -15.47
N GLU A 104 -22.86 -1.98 -16.12
CA GLU A 104 -23.06 -2.11 -17.57
C GLU A 104 -22.29 -1.04 -18.33
N LEU A 105 -21.30 -1.47 -19.10
CA LEU A 105 -20.50 -0.60 -19.95
C LEU A 105 -21.22 -0.44 -21.30
N LYS A 106 -21.94 0.67 -21.50
CA LYS A 106 -22.71 0.99 -22.71
C LYS A 106 -22.54 2.47 -23.11
N GLY A 107 -22.86 2.80 -24.36
CA GLY A 107 -22.79 4.18 -24.86
C GLY A 107 -21.38 4.76 -24.77
N ASP A 108 -21.24 5.94 -24.16
CA ASP A 108 -19.95 6.61 -23.98
C ASP A 108 -19.00 5.86 -23.02
N ASN A 109 -19.52 4.91 -22.22
CA ASN A 109 -18.74 4.09 -21.27
C ASN A 109 -18.32 2.73 -21.85
N MET A 110 -18.43 2.51 -23.17
CA MET A 110 -17.96 1.27 -23.80
C MET A 110 -16.46 1.04 -23.60
N TYR A 111 -16.05 -0.22 -23.48
CA TYR A 111 -14.65 -0.58 -23.30
C TYR A 111 -14.00 -1.13 -24.58
N SER A 112 -12.68 -1.01 -24.70
CA SER A 112 -11.93 -1.57 -25.83
C SER A 112 -11.70 -3.07 -25.65
N CYS A 113 -12.40 -3.89 -26.44
CA CYS A 113 -12.26 -5.34 -26.38
C CYS A 113 -11.06 -5.80 -27.23
N GLU A 114 -10.05 -6.41 -26.60
CA GLU A 114 -8.84 -6.90 -27.27
C GLU A 114 -9.09 -7.93 -28.37
N LYS A 115 -10.11 -8.79 -28.20
CA LYS A 115 -10.49 -9.81 -29.20
C LYS A 115 -11.25 -9.18 -30.37
N CYS A 116 -12.11 -8.20 -30.09
CA CYS A 116 -12.89 -7.51 -31.13
C CYS A 116 -12.15 -6.36 -31.82
N LYS A 117 -11.04 -5.89 -31.23
CA LYS A 117 -10.25 -4.71 -31.65
C LYS A 117 -11.08 -3.43 -31.85
N LYS A 118 -12.17 -3.27 -31.09
CA LYS A 118 -13.04 -2.08 -31.14
C LYS A 118 -13.85 -1.92 -29.85
N LEU A 119 -14.46 -0.73 -29.66
CA LEU A 119 -15.32 -0.45 -28.50
C LEU A 119 -16.55 -1.36 -28.47
N ARG A 120 -16.87 -1.85 -27.27
CA ARG A 120 -17.91 -2.86 -27.05
C ARG A 120 -18.71 -2.58 -25.80
N ASN A 121 -19.98 -3.00 -25.86
CA ASN A 121 -20.76 -3.19 -24.67
C ASN A 121 -20.14 -4.31 -23.82
N GLY A 122 -20.10 -4.10 -22.51
CA GLY A 122 -19.55 -5.05 -21.58
C GLY A 122 -20.26 -5.03 -20.24
N VAL A 123 -19.93 -6.00 -19.39
CA VAL A 123 -20.32 -5.98 -17.99
C VAL A 123 -19.05 -6.05 -17.15
N LYS A 124 -18.86 -5.04 -16.30
CA LYS A 124 -17.77 -4.99 -15.32
C LYS A 124 -18.27 -5.52 -13.99
N PHE A 125 -17.45 -6.30 -13.31
CA PHE A 125 -17.72 -6.76 -11.95
C PHE A 125 -16.39 -7.02 -11.25
N CYS A 126 -16.40 -6.94 -9.92
CA CYS A 126 -15.20 -7.17 -9.14
C CYS A 126 -15.48 -7.89 -7.83
N LYS A 127 -14.44 -8.54 -7.31
CA LYS A 127 -14.40 -9.14 -5.97
C LYS A 127 -13.07 -8.80 -5.33
N VAL A 128 -13.05 -8.67 -4.02
CA VAL A 128 -11.81 -8.46 -3.28
C VAL A 128 -11.06 -9.77 -3.18
N GLN A 129 -9.79 -9.80 -3.57
CA GLN A 129 -8.94 -10.96 -3.41
C GLN A 129 -8.20 -10.95 -2.07
N HIS A 130 -7.83 -9.78 -1.57
CA HIS A 130 -7.27 -9.61 -0.22
C HIS A 130 -7.69 -8.26 0.36
N PHE A 131 -8.20 -8.26 1.59
CA PHE A 131 -8.45 -7.01 2.32
C PHE A 131 -7.23 -6.62 3.18
N PRO A 132 -6.92 -5.31 3.27
CA PRO A 132 -5.78 -4.80 4.02
C PRO A 132 -5.96 -4.93 5.54
N GLU A 133 -4.89 -4.74 6.31
CA GLU A 133 -4.98 -4.71 7.77
C GLU A 133 -5.83 -3.52 8.26
N ILE A 134 -5.64 -2.35 7.64
CA ILE A 134 -6.46 -1.17 7.84
C ILE A 134 -7.17 -0.85 6.52
N LEU A 135 -8.49 -0.96 6.53
CA LEU A 135 -9.34 -0.60 5.41
C LEU A 135 -9.76 0.86 5.51
N CYS A 136 -9.31 1.66 4.54
CA CYS A 136 -9.80 3.02 4.33
C CYS A 136 -11.04 2.98 3.43
N ILE A 137 -12.16 3.53 3.89
CA ILE A 137 -13.39 3.66 3.12
C ILE A 137 -13.72 5.13 2.97
N HIS A 138 -13.79 5.60 1.74
CA HIS A 138 -14.21 6.96 1.39
C HIS A 138 -15.64 6.93 0.86
N LEU A 139 -16.53 7.73 1.43
CA LEU A 139 -17.89 7.92 0.92
C LEU A 139 -17.89 9.09 -0.06
N LYS A 140 -18.22 8.82 -1.34
CA LYS A 140 -18.24 9.82 -2.43
C LYS A 140 -19.38 10.83 -2.26
N ARG A 141 -19.24 11.74 -1.30
CA ARG A 141 -20.23 12.77 -0.98
C ARG A 141 -20.23 13.95 -1.95
N PHE A 142 -19.10 14.26 -2.56
CA PHE A 142 -18.99 15.41 -3.45
C PHE A 142 -19.26 15.01 -4.90
N ARG A 143 -20.16 15.76 -5.55
CA ARG A 143 -20.43 15.67 -6.98
C ARG A 143 -20.07 17.00 -7.62
N HIS A 144 -19.21 16.96 -8.62
CA HIS A 144 -18.81 18.12 -9.40
C HIS A 144 -19.40 17.98 -10.80
N ASP A 145 -20.35 18.85 -11.12
CA ASP A 145 -20.86 19.04 -12.47
C ASP A 145 -20.24 20.32 -13.07
N LEU A 146 -20.36 20.51 -14.38
CA LEU A 146 -19.72 21.61 -15.13
C LEU A 146 -20.03 23.00 -14.55
N MET A 147 -21.21 23.18 -13.94
CA MET A 147 -21.66 24.47 -13.41
C MET A 147 -21.77 24.54 -11.88
N PHE A 148 -21.81 23.41 -11.17
CA PHE A 148 -22.05 23.41 -9.73
C PHE A 148 -21.41 22.22 -9.03
N SER A 149 -21.01 22.43 -7.78
CA SER A 149 -20.54 21.38 -6.88
C SER A 149 -21.55 21.19 -5.76
N THR A 150 -21.97 19.94 -5.53
CA THR A 150 -22.96 19.58 -4.49
C THR A 150 -22.40 18.54 -3.54
N LYS A 151 -22.89 18.57 -2.30
CA LYS A 151 -22.57 17.57 -1.26
C LYS A 151 -23.82 16.73 -0.97
N ILE A 152 -23.65 15.41 -0.97
CA ILE A 152 -24.67 14.45 -0.56
C ILE A 152 -24.74 14.43 0.96
N GLY A 153 -25.83 14.99 1.51
CA GLY A 153 -26.12 15.00 2.95
C GLY A 153 -26.81 13.75 3.48
N THR A 154 -27.00 12.71 2.65
CA THR A 154 -27.61 11.45 3.07
C THR A 154 -26.82 10.83 4.22
N HIS A 155 -27.51 10.54 5.33
CA HIS A 155 -26.92 9.80 6.44
C HIS A 155 -26.65 8.36 6.01
N VAL A 156 -25.44 7.88 6.26
CA VAL A 156 -25.02 6.50 6.00
C VAL A 156 -24.74 5.87 7.35
N SER A 157 -25.51 4.85 7.72
CA SER A 157 -25.31 4.09 8.95
C SER A 157 -24.14 3.12 8.78
N PHE A 158 -23.23 3.08 9.74
CA PHE A 158 -22.06 2.20 9.73
C PHE A 158 -21.84 1.57 11.12
N PRO A 159 -21.40 0.29 11.17
CA PRO A 159 -21.17 -0.39 12.45
C PRO A 159 -19.85 0.04 13.10
N LEU A 160 -19.82 0.19 14.41
CA LEU A 160 -18.57 0.48 15.14
C LEU A 160 -17.70 -0.77 15.30
N GLU A 161 -18.31 -1.96 15.36
CA GLU A 161 -17.65 -3.25 15.53
C GLU A 161 -18.33 -4.28 14.62
N GLY A 162 -17.58 -5.29 14.16
CA GLY A 162 -18.16 -6.42 13.44
C GLY A 162 -18.64 -6.12 12.02
N LEU A 163 -18.03 -5.17 11.30
CA LEU A 163 -18.28 -4.97 9.87
C LEU A 163 -17.86 -6.22 9.09
N ASP A 164 -18.84 -6.99 8.60
CA ASP A 164 -18.60 -8.19 7.79
C ASP A 164 -18.44 -7.86 6.31
N LEU A 165 -17.25 -8.13 5.76
CA LEU A 165 -16.91 -7.96 4.36
C LEU A 165 -16.81 -9.29 3.59
N GLN A 166 -17.11 -10.42 4.23
CA GLN A 166 -17.11 -11.75 3.61
C GLN A 166 -17.92 -11.81 2.30
N PRO A 167 -19.10 -11.15 2.15
CA PRO A 167 -19.87 -11.20 0.91
C PRO A 167 -19.13 -10.65 -0.33
N PHE A 168 -18.14 -9.78 -0.12
CA PHE A 168 -17.38 -9.10 -1.18
C PHE A 168 -16.05 -9.78 -1.50
N LEU A 169 -15.66 -10.79 -0.71
CA LEU A 169 -14.44 -11.56 -0.90
C LEU A 169 -14.60 -12.55 -2.08
N ALA A 170 -13.52 -12.77 -2.83
CA ALA A 170 -13.44 -13.79 -3.87
C ALA A 170 -13.45 -15.19 -3.23
N LYS A 171 -14.13 -16.15 -3.88
CA LYS A 171 -14.33 -17.51 -3.32
C LYS A 171 -13.02 -18.29 -3.15
N ASP A 172 -12.04 -18.00 -3.98
CA ASP A 172 -10.70 -18.58 -4.01
C ASP A 172 -9.68 -17.74 -3.22
N SER A 173 -10.15 -16.74 -2.46
CA SER A 173 -9.26 -15.95 -1.62
C SER A 173 -8.63 -16.81 -0.53
N PRO A 174 -7.32 -16.69 -0.30
CA PRO A 174 -6.66 -17.32 0.84
C PRO A 174 -6.97 -16.62 2.17
N ALA A 175 -7.58 -15.43 2.15
CA ALA A 175 -7.86 -14.65 3.34
C ALA A 175 -9.02 -15.27 4.14
N GLN A 176 -8.78 -15.54 5.42
CA GLN A 176 -9.78 -16.13 6.31
C GLN A 176 -10.54 -15.08 7.11
N ILE A 177 -10.01 -13.86 7.22
CA ILE A 177 -10.54 -12.81 8.10
C ILE A 177 -11.04 -11.64 7.26
N ALA A 178 -12.34 -11.37 7.38
CA ALA A 178 -13.03 -10.27 6.68
C ALA A 178 -13.92 -9.44 7.62
N VAL A 179 -13.73 -9.57 8.94
CA VAL A 179 -14.47 -8.80 9.94
C VAL A 179 -13.62 -7.62 10.39
N TYR A 180 -14.22 -6.45 10.52
CA TYR A 180 -13.52 -5.21 10.84
C TYR A 180 -14.21 -4.40 11.95
N ASP A 181 -13.39 -3.73 12.77
CA ASP A 181 -13.85 -2.80 13.80
C ASP A 181 -13.38 -1.39 13.47
N LEU A 182 -14.23 -0.40 13.73
CA LEU A 182 -13.96 1.00 13.41
C LEU A 182 -12.86 1.55 14.34
N LEU A 183 -11.88 2.23 13.74
CA LEU A 183 -10.82 2.95 14.44
C LEU A 183 -11.09 4.46 14.52
N SER A 184 -11.46 5.04 13.38
CA SER A 184 -11.68 6.48 13.28
C SER A 184 -12.61 6.85 12.14
N VAL A 185 -13.18 8.05 12.24
CA VAL A 185 -14.07 8.65 11.26
C VAL A 185 -13.62 10.08 11.02
N ILE A 186 -13.40 10.45 9.77
CA ILE A 186 -13.28 11.85 9.37
C ILE A 186 -14.65 12.33 8.92
N CYS A 187 -15.11 13.44 9.48
CA CYS A 187 -16.36 14.08 9.10
C CYS A 187 -16.07 15.40 8.38
N HIS A 188 -16.98 15.78 7.50
CA HIS A 188 -16.94 17.08 6.84
C HIS A 188 -18.25 17.81 7.09
N HIS A 189 -18.18 19.01 7.66
CA HIS A 189 -19.33 19.89 7.86
C HIS A 189 -19.31 21.02 6.82
N GLY A 190 -20.48 21.46 6.38
CA GLY A 190 -20.60 22.51 5.37
C GLY A 190 -20.80 21.99 3.94
N THR A 191 -20.50 22.85 2.98
CA THR A 191 -20.82 22.71 1.55
C THR A 191 -19.63 22.14 0.75
N ALA A 192 -19.82 21.85 -0.53
CA ALA A 192 -18.73 21.41 -1.40
C ALA A 192 -17.63 22.48 -1.62
N ILE A 193 -17.90 23.75 -1.32
CA ILE A 193 -17.00 24.89 -1.58
C ILE A 193 -16.33 25.36 -0.29
N ASN A 194 -17.08 25.39 0.81
CA ASN A 194 -16.59 25.81 2.12
C ASN A 194 -17.11 24.85 3.19
N GLY A 195 -16.21 24.39 4.04
CA GLY A 195 -16.53 23.44 5.09
C GLY A 195 -15.41 23.29 6.12
N HIS A 196 -15.63 22.39 7.06
CA HIS A 196 -14.77 22.13 8.21
C HIS A 196 -14.62 20.63 8.43
N TYR A 197 -13.42 20.18 8.74
CA TYR A 197 -13.14 18.77 8.98
C TYR A 197 -12.87 18.53 10.45
N ILE A 198 -13.49 17.49 11.00
CA ILE A 198 -13.21 16.97 12.34
C ILE A 198 -12.93 15.47 12.26
N ALA A 199 -12.30 14.91 13.29
CA ALA A 199 -12.06 13.48 13.38
C ALA A 199 -12.58 12.91 14.70
N TYR A 200 -13.27 11.77 14.63
CA TYR A 200 -13.55 10.93 15.78
C TYR A 200 -12.56 9.77 15.78
N CYS A 201 -11.82 9.58 16.87
CA CYS A 201 -10.82 8.52 16.99
C CYS A 201 -10.99 7.74 18.28
N ARG A 202 -10.91 6.40 18.19
CA ARG A 202 -10.88 5.52 19.36
C ARG A 202 -9.47 5.47 19.92
N ASN A 203 -9.31 5.85 21.19
CA ASN A 203 -8.03 5.77 21.87
C ASN A 203 -7.73 4.31 22.26
N ASN A 204 -6.59 3.79 21.82
CA ASN A 204 -6.21 2.39 22.04
C ASN A 204 -5.80 2.04 23.49
N LEU A 205 -5.53 3.04 24.34
CA LEU A 205 -5.10 2.85 25.73
C LEU A 205 -6.28 2.64 26.67
N ASN A 206 -7.39 3.34 26.43
CA ASN A 206 -8.58 3.32 27.29
C ASN A 206 -9.86 2.86 26.57
N ASN A 207 -9.79 2.59 25.27
CA ASN A 207 -10.89 2.17 24.40
C ASN A 207 -12.07 3.16 24.31
N ARG A 208 -11.87 4.44 24.66
CA ARG A 208 -12.87 5.51 24.57
C ARG A 208 -12.74 6.33 23.29
N TRP A 209 -13.80 7.02 22.91
CA TRP A 209 -13.83 7.87 21.72
C TRP A 209 -13.59 9.33 22.05
N TYR A 210 -12.85 10.00 21.16
CA TYR A 210 -12.56 11.42 21.25
C TYR A 210 -12.85 12.11 19.92
N GLU A 211 -13.45 13.29 20.00
CA GLU A 211 -13.52 14.25 18.91
C GLU A 211 -12.24 15.09 18.90
N PHE A 212 -11.68 15.27 17.72
CA PHE A 212 -10.56 16.14 17.44
C PHE A 212 -11.06 17.22 16.47
N ASP A 213 -11.25 18.41 17.02
CA ASP A 213 -11.65 19.61 16.30
C ASP A 213 -10.54 20.66 16.44
N ASP A 214 -9.67 20.71 15.43
CA ASP A 214 -8.43 21.50 15.42
C ASP A 214 -7.59 21.30 16.70
N GLN A 215 -7.56 22.31 17.57
CA GLN A 215 -6.81 22.34 18.82
C GLN A 215 -7.57 21.73 20.01
N SER A 216 -8.85 21.40 19.83
CA SER A 216 -9.75 20.95 20.88
C SER A 216 -9.95 19.44 20.80
N VAL A 217 -9.80 18.76 21.94
CA VAL A 217 -10.00 17.31 22.06
C VAL A 217 -11.01 17.04 23.17
N THR A 218 -12.12 16.39 22.84
CA THR A 218 -13.23 16.15 23.78
C THR A 218 -13.63 14.67 23.76
N GLU A 219 -13.89 14.08 24.94
CA GLU A 219 -14.42 12.72 25.02
C GLU A 219 -15.88 12.70 24.54
N VAL A 220 -16.24 11.72 23.71
CA VAL A 220 -17.59 11.59 23.14
C VAL A 220 -18.12 10.16 23.27
N THR A 221 -19.45 10.01 23.20
CA THR A 221 -20.12 8.71 23.28
C THR A 221 -20.21 8.04 21.92
N GLU A 222 -20.27 6.70 21.90
CA GLU A 222 -20.48 5.91 20.67
C GLU A 222 -21.69 6.36 19.83
N SER A 223 -22.76 6.81 20.50
CA SER A 223 -23.94 7.37 19.84
C SER A 223 -23.64 8.64 19.03
N THR A 224 -22.68 9.47 19.45
CA THR A 224 -22.24 10.64 18.68
C THR A 224 -21.59 10.20 17.37
N ILE A 225 -20.75 9.16 17.42
CA ILE A 225 -20.05 8.64 16.24
C ILE A 225 -21.06 7.99 15.26
N GLN A 226 -22.00 7.19 15.76
CA GLN A 226 -23.00 6.52 14.92
C GLN A 226 -23.89 7.50 14.13
N ASN A 227 -24.10 8.70 14.68
CA ASN A 227 -24.90 9.75 14.04
C ASN A 227 -24.06 10.72 13.19
N ALA A 228 -22.74 10.54 13.14
CA ALA A 228 -21.84 11.44 12.44
C ALA A 228 -22.03 11.40 10.92
N GLU A 229 -21.84 12.53 10.25
CA GLU A 229 -21.85 12.62 8.78
C GLU A 229 -20.48 12.18 8.22
N ALA A 230 -20.20 10.88 8.35
CA ALA A 230 -18.92 10.29 7.99
C ALA A 230 -18.54 10.58 6.54
N TYR A 231 -17.31 11.02 6.29
CA TYR A 231 -16.73 11.22 4.97
C TYR A 231 -15.70 10.13 4.65
N VAL A 232 -14.79 9.84 5.59
CA VAL A 232 -13.82 8.74 5.50
C VAL A 232 -13.88 7.92 6.77
N LEU A 233 -13.92 6.59 6.64
CA LEU A 233 -13.96 5.63 7.73
C LEU A 233 -12.68 4.78 7.69
N PHE A 234 -12.02 4.63 8.83
CA PHE A 234 -10.88 3.73 8.97
C PHE A 234 -11.29 2.53 9.81
N TYR A 235 -11.21 1.36 9.22
CA TYR A 235 -11.57 0.08 9.83
C TYR A 235 -10.32 -0.78 10.00
N ARG A 236 -10.16 -1.42 11.17
CA ARG A 236 -9.09 -2.39 11.43
C ARG A 236 -9.63 -3.80 11.39
N LYS A 237 -8.88 -4.70 10.75
CA LYS A 237 -9.19 -6.12 10.72
C LYS A 237 -9.28 -6.67 12.15
N SER A 238 -10.35 -7.38 12.45
CA SER A 238 -10.62 -7.93 13.78
C SER A 238 -10.47 -9.44 13.78
N ASN A 239 -9.67 -9.95 14.72
CA ASN A 239 -9.46 -11.38 14.91
C ASN A 239 -9.29 -11.69 16.41
N GLU A 240 -10.31 -12.29 17.00
CA GLU A 240 -10.31 -12.70 18.41
C GLU A 240 -9.24 -13.75 18.72
N GLU A 241 -8.92 -14.64 17.78
CA GLU A 241 -7.83 -15.58 17.99
C GLU A 241 -6.48 -14.87 18.05
N ALA A 242 -6.26 -13.85 17.23
CA ALA A 242 -5.03 -13.07 17.25
C ALA A 242 -4.89 -12.33 18.60
N LYS A 243 -5.98 -11.78 19.14
CA LYS A 243 -5.99 -11.15 20.48
C LYS A 243 -5.59 -12.15 21.57
N LYS A 244 -6.25 -13.31 21.64
CA LYS A 244 -5.94 -14.38 22.62
C LYS A 244 -4.49 -14.87 22.49
N LYS A 245 -3.98 -14.96 21.26
CA LYS A 245 -2.58 -15.36 20.98
C LYS A 245 -1.59 -14.36 21.55
N ARG A 246 -1.83 -13.05 21.37
CA ARG A 246 -0.99 -11.99 21.94
C ARG A 246 -0.98 -12.05 23.47
N GLU A 247 -2.14 -12.17 24.09
CA GLU A 247 -2.26 -12.29 25.54
C GLU A 247 -1.47 -13.49 26.08
N ARG A 248 -1.58 -14.65 25.39
CA ARG A 248 -0.81 -15.84 25.76
C ARG A 248 0.69 -15.61 25.68
N VAL A 249 1.20 -15.01 24.60
CA VAL A 249 2.64 -14.72 24.47
C VAL A 249 3.11 -13.72 25.53
N SER A 250 2.32 -12.68 25.81
CA SER A 250 2.62 -11.71 26.87
C SER A 250 2.62 -12.32 28.27
N SER A 251 1.88 -13.40 28.48
CA SER A 251 1.86 -14.15 29.75
C SER A 251 3.03 -15.12 29.94
N LEU A 252 3.82 -15.39 28.88
CA LEU A 252 5.01 -16.23 29.00
C LEU A 252 6.08 -15.51 29.83
N ASN A 253 6.73 -16.26 30.73
CA ASN A 253 7.74 -15.70 31.61
C ASN A 253 9.00 -15.33 30.83
N VAL A 254 9.22 -14.03 30.62
CA VAL A 254 10.41 -13.47 29.95
C VAL A 254 11.68 -13.71 30.77
N MET A 255 11.56 -14.02 32.06
CA MET A 255 12.68 -14.26 32.99
C MET A 255 13.06 -15.75 33.11
N GLU A 256 12.45 -16.63 32.31
CA GLU A 256 12.84 -18.05 32.33
C GLU A 256 14.28 -18.21 31.79
N PRO A 257 15.20 -18.83 32.55
CA PRO A 257 16.56 -19.06 32.09
C PRO A 257 16.53 -19.91 30.81
N SER A 258 17.05 -19.37 29.72
CA SER A 258 17.12 -20.07 28.43
C SER A 258 18.58 -20.25 28.02
N LEU A 259 18.91 -21.45 27.55
CA LEU A 259 20.26 -21.78 27.06
C LEU A 259 20.58 -21.05 25.75
N LEU A 260 19.54 -20.71 24.98
CA LEU A 260 19.63 -19.98 23.72
C LEU A 260 18.73 -18.75 23.77
N GLN A 261 19.21 -17.68 23.16
CA GLN A 261 18.45 -16.46 22.91
C GLN A 261 18.32 -16.27 21.40
N PHE A 262 17.18 -15.75 20.96
CA PHE A 262 16.91 -15.50 19.56
C PHE A 262 16.63 -14.01 19.33
N TYR A 263 17.12 -13.48 18.21
CA TYR A 263 16.85 -12.14 17.75
C TYR A 263 15.73 -12.16 16.73
N ILE A 264 14.73 -11.30 16.94
CA ILE A 264 13.62 -11.11 16.04
C ILE A 264 13.51 -9.66 15.61
N SER A 265 13.02 -9.43 14.40
CA SER A 265 12.71 -8.09 13.89
C SER A 265 11.70 -7.39 14.81
N ARG A 266 12.05 -6.18 15.25
CA ARG A 266 11.13 -5.28 15.96
C ARG A 266 9.95 -4.89 15.08
N LEU A 267 10.18 -4.71 13.78
CA LEU A 267 9.11 -4.43 12.82
C LEU A 267 8.11 -5.58 12.76
N TRP A 268 8.59 -6.83 12.65
CA TRP A 268 7.69 -7.99 12.67
C TRP A 268 6.98 -8.13 14.01
N LEU A 269 7.68 -7.92 15.14
CA LEU A 269 7.06 -7.99 16.46
C LEU A 269 5.97 -6.92 16.65
N ASN A 270 6.16 -5.73 16.09
CA ASN A 270 5.14 -4.68 16.08
C ASN A 270 3.92 -5.12 15.28
N LYS A 271 4.11 -5.72 14.09
CA LYS A 271 2.99 -6.33 13.35
C LYS A 271 2.28 -7.39 14.17
N PHE A 272 3.01 -8.29 14.83
CA PHE A 272 2.39 -9.30 15.70
C PHE A 272 1.51 -8.67 16.79
N ARG A 273 1.95 -7.54 17.36
CA ARG A 273 1.22 -6.81 18.41
C ARG A 273 -0.03 -6.09 17.91
N THR A 274 -0.03 -5.62 16.66
CA THR A 274 -1.10 -4.74 16.16
C THR A 274 -1.97 -5.34 15.08
N PHE A 275 -1.43 -6.25 14.26
CA PHE A 275 -2.12 -6.81 13.10
C PHE A 275 -2.94 -8.03 13.49
N ALA A 276 -4.06 -8.24 12.80
CA ALA A 276 -4.79 -9.50 12.81
C ALA A 276 -4.02 -10.61 12.08
N GLU A 277 -3.27 -10.25 11.03
CA GLU A 277 -2.47 -11.16 10.21
C GLU A 277 -1.02 -10.65 10.05
N PRO A 278 -0.14 -10.88 11.04
CA PRO A 278 1.24 -10.36 11.00
C PRO A 278 2.14 -11.02 9.94
N GLY A 279 1.68 -12.12 9.35
CA GLY A 279 2.46 -12.93 8.40
C GLY A 279 3.59 -13.72 9.07
N SER A 280 4.39 -14.40 8.25
CA SER A 280 5.55 -15.17 8.71
C SER A 280 6.64 -14.29 9.28
N ILE A 281 7.42 -14.80 10.24
CA ILE A 281 8.57 -14.08 10.81
C ILE A 281 9.53 -13.72 9.68
N SER A 282 9.99 -12.47 9.64
CA SER A 282 10.99 -12.01 8.69
C SER A 282 12.01 -11.16 9.40
N ASN A 283 13.27 -11.58 9.34
CA ASN A 283 14.42 -10.89 9.91
C ASN A 283 15.25 -10.14 8.84
N ASN A 284 14.75 -10.05 7.61
CA ASN A 284 15.43 -9.44 6.46
C ASN A 284 15.53 -7.91 6.54
N ASP A 285 14.83 -7.27 7.47
CA ASP A 285 14.94 -5.83 7.74
C ASP A 285 16.25 -5.48 8.43
N PHE A 286 16.87 -6.41 9.17
CA PHE A 286 18.17 -6.20 9.81
C PHE A 286 19.29 -7.13 9.32
N LEU A 287 18.96 -8.17 8.54
CA LEU A 287 19.94 -9.05 7.90
C LEU A 287 20.09 -8.79 6.41
N CYS A 288 21.28 -9.02 5.88
CA CYS A 288 21.50 -9.18 4.44
C CYS A 288 21.24 -10.64 4.00
N ILE A 289 21.26 -10.87 2.68
CA ILE A 289 21.14 -12.20 2.08
C ILE A 289 22.25 -13.19 2.50
N HIS A 290 23.39 -12.69 3.00
CA HIS A 290 24.49 -13.52 3.50
C HIS A 290 24.27 -13.99 4.95
N GLY A 291 23.20 -13.53 5.62
CA GLY A 291 22.85 -13.91 6.98
C GLY A 291 23.49 -13.08 8.10
N GLY A 292 24.32 -12.08 7.75
CA GLY A 292 24.88 -11.13 8.71
C GLY A 292 24.19 -9.77 8.69
N VAL A 293 24.49 -8.91 9.67
CA VAL A 293 24.01 -7.54 9.74
C VAL A 293 24.77 -6.68 8.72
N PRO A 294 24.09 -5.94 7.81
CA PRO A 294 24.76 -5.01 6.91
C PRO A 294 25.61 -3.99 7.69
N PRO A 295 26.84 -3.65 7.24
CA PRO A 295 27.73 -2.74 7.97
C PRO A 295 27.09 -1.40 8.33
N HIS A 296 26.32 -0.81 7.39
CA HIS A 296 25.62 0.46 7.60
C HIS A 296 24.50 0.40 8.65
N LYS A 297 24.08 -0.79 9.10
CA LYS A 297 23.07 -0.99 10.16
C LYS A 297 23.69 -1.36 11.51
N ALA A 298 24.98 -1.68 11.54
CA ALA A 298 25.63 -2.22 12.74
C ALA A 298 25.58 -1.25 13.93
N SER A 299 25.68 0.05 13.69
CA SER A 299 25.68 1.08 14.74
C SER A 299 24.33 1.27 15.45
N PHE A 300 23.22 0.82 14.83
CA PHE A 300 21.86 0.96 15.38
C PHE A 300 21.10 -0.37 15.34
N ILE A 301 21.81 -1.50 15.34
CA ILE A 301 21.18 -2.82 15.26
C ILE A 301 20.22 -3.08 16.44
N GLU A 302 20.55 -2.55 17.62
CA GLU A 302 19.71 -2.62 18.82
C GLU A 302 18.35 -1.93 18.63
N ASP A 303 18.22 -1.01 17.68
CA ASP A 303 16.94 -0.37 17.34
C ASP A 303 16.05 -1.22 16.43
N LEU A 304 16.63 -2.22 15.76
CA LEU A 304 15.95 -3.06 14.79
C LEU A 304 15.51 -4.40 15.36
N VAL A 305 16.17 -4.88 16.42
CA VAL A 305 15.96 -6.23 16.96
C VAL A 305 15.30 -6.22 18.34
N VAL A 306 14.71 -7.36 18.68
CA VAL A 306 14.30 -7.71 20.05
C VAL A 306 14.86 -9.09 20.36
N MET A 307 15.52 -9.21 21.51
CA MET A 307 15.98 -10.50 22.01
C MET A 307 14.84 -11.22 22.72
N LEU A 308 14.62 -12.48 22.36
CA LEU A 308 13.60 -13.35 22.92
C LEU A 308 14.24 -14.59 23.57
N PRO A 309 13.76 -15.01 24.75
CA PRO A 309 14.04 -16.34 25.28
C PRO A 309 13.56 -17.45 24.33
N GLN A 310 14.22 -18.60 24.37
CA GLN A 310 13.92 -19.74 23.48
C GLN A 310 12.46 -20.20 23.51
N ASN A 311 11.83 -20.29 24.69
CA ASN A 311 10.42 -20.71 24.82
C ASN A 311 9.44 -19.79 24.05
N ILE A 312 9.69 -18.47 24.08
CA ILE A 312 8.89 -17.48 23.33
C ILE A 312 9.17 -17.60 21.84
N TRP A 313 10.44 -17.74 21.44
CA TRP A 313 10.83 -17.96 20.05
C TRP A 313 10.16 -19.20 19.47
N ASP A 314 10.27 -20.35 20.13
CA ASP A 314 9.70 -21.62 19.67
C ASP A 314 8.18 -21.53 19.52
N ASN A 315 7.50 -20.82 20.43
CA ASN A 315 6.06 -20.59 20.34
C ASN A 315 5.69 -19.76 19.10
N LEU A 316 6.42 -18.67 18.84
CA LEU A 316 6.18 -17.82 17.67
C LEU A 316 6.54 -18.55 16.38
N TYR A 317 7.71 -19.18 16.32
CA TYR A 317 8.24 -19.85 15.14
C TYR A 317 7.41 -21.06 14.74
N SER A 318 7.00 -21.91 15.69
CA SER A 318 6.13 -23.07 15.40
C SER A 318 4.79 -22.68 14.77
N ARG A 319 4.32 -21.45 14.99
CA ARG A 319 3.03 -20.96 14.51
C ARG A 319 3.12 -20.10 13.25
N TYR A 320 4.08 -19.19 13.18
CA TYR A 320 4.20 -18.24 12.08
C TYR A 320 5.27 -18.66 11.06
N GLY A 321 6.17 -19.57 11.41
CA GLY A 321 7.29 -19.97 10.58
C GLY A 321 8.10 -18.78 10.08
N GLY A 322 8.65 -18.89 8.88
CA GLY A 322 9.46 -17.85 8.25
C GLY A 322 10.93 -17.93 8.64
N GLY A 323 11.58 -16.77 8.77
CA GLY A 323 12.97 -16.68 9.18
C GLY A 323 13.76 -15.57 8.47
N PRO A 324 15.10 -15.70 8.44
CA PRO A 324 15.88 -16.77 9.08
C PRO A 324 15.85 -16.68 10.61
N ALA A 325 16.00 -17.82 11.30
CA ALA A 325 16.22 -17.85 12.74
C ALA A 325 17.60 -17.29 13.08
N VAL A 326 17.70 -16.40 14.07
CA VAL A 326 18.96 -15.74 14.43
C VAL A 326 19.20 -15.92 15.92
N ASN A 327 20.29 -16.57 16.29
CA ASN A 327 20.73 -16.71 17.68
C ASN A 327 22.04 -15.96 17.98
N HIS A 328 22.64 -15.34 16.97
CA HIS A 328 23.85 -14.54 17.09
C HIS A 328 23.88 -13.44 16.02
N LEU A 329 24.32 -12.24 16.39
CA LEU A 329 24.47 -11.11 15.49
C LEU A 329 25.95 -10.87 15.19
N TYR A 330 26.29 -10.73 13.92
CA TYR A 330 27.63 -10.38 13.46
C TYR A 330 27.53 -9.45 12.25
N VAL A 331 28.50 -8.54 12.11
CA VAL A 331 28.60 -7.69 10.92
C VAL A 331 28.96 -8.56 9.72
N CYS A 332 28.22 -8.42 8.62
CA CYS A 332 28.45 -9.19 7.42
C CYS A 332 29.75 -8.77 6.73
N TYR A 333 30.76 -9.64 6.78
CA TYR A 333 32.06 -9.40 6.12
C TYR A 333 31.95 -9.28 4.60
N THR A 334 31.11 -10.07 3.93
CA THR A 334 30.90 -9.96 2.48
C THR A 334 30.40 -8.58 2.07
N CYS A 335 29.32 -8.10 2.72
CA CYS A 335 28.81 -6.75 2.49
C CYS A 335 29.83 -5.67 2.84
N GLN A 336 30.63 -5.86 3.90
CA GLN A 336 31.71 -4.93 4.23
C GLN A 336 32.74 -4.82 3.11
N MET A 337 33.21 -5.96 2.58
CA MET A 337 34.14 -6.00 1.46
C MET A 337 33.56 -5.37 0.19
N GLU A 338 32.27 -5.58 -0.08
CA GLU A 338 31.58 -4.96 -1.20
C GLU A 338 31.52 -3.43 -1.04
N THR A 339 31.14 -2.93 0.14
CA THR A 339 31.12 -1.49 0.44
C THR A 339 32.51 -0.88 0.31
N GLU A 340 33.54 -1.49 0.89
CA GLU A 340 34.93 -1.00 0.82
C GLU A 340 35.47 -1.00 -0.63
N LYS A 341 35.10 -2.00 -1.44
CA LYS A 341 35.46 -2.04 -2.87
C LYS A 341 34.80 -0.90 -3.64
N ILE A 342 33.51 -0.65 -3.39
CA ILE A 342 32.77 0.44 -4.03
C ILE A 342 33.35 1.79 -3.62
N GLU A 343 33.66 2.00 -2.33
CA GLU A 343 34.29 3.23 -1.84
C GLU A 343 35.68 3.46 -2.44
N LYS A 344 36.52 2.40 -2.51
CA LYS A 344 37.81 2.47 -3.20
C LYS A 344 37.67 2.84 -4.67
N ARG A 345 36.69 2.25 -5.37
CA ARG A 345 36.39 2.57 -6.77
C ARG A 345 35.97 4.04 -6.92
N ARG A 346 35.00 4.51 -6.14
CA ARG A 346 34.54 5.91 -6.15
C ARG A 346 35.68 6.89 -5.93
N LYS A 347 36.52 6.61 -4.93
CA LYS A 347 37.70 7.44 -4.61
C LYS A 347 38.71 7.45 -5.76
N ALA A 348 39.06 6.29 -6.29
CA ALA A 348 40.01 6.18 -7.40
C ALA A 348 39.51 6.90 -8.67
N GLU A 349 38.23 6.75 -9.01
CA GLU A 349 37.64 7.45 -10.15
C GLU A 349 37.62 8.97 -9.97
N LEU A 350 37.20 9.46 -8.80
CA LEU A 350 37.17 10.88 -8.50
C LEU A 350 38.57 11.51 -8.49
N GLU A 351 39.54 10.86 -7.84
CA GLU A 351 40.93 11.35 -7.78
C GLU A 351 41.56 11.39 -9.18
N MET A 352 41.34 10.36 -9.99
CA MET A 352 41.81 10.33 -11.38
C MET A 352 41.17 11.43 -12.22
N PHE A 353 39.86 11.61 -12.13
CA PHE A 353 39.16 12.69 -12.84
C PHE A 353 39.68 14.08 -12.43
N ILE A 354 39.83 14.35 -11.13
CA ILE A 354 40.36 15.63 -10.64
C ILE A 354 41.76 15.89 -11.19
N ARG A 355 42.61 14.87 -11.22
CA ARG A 355 43.97 14.96 -11.76
C ARG A 355 43.98 15.29 -13.24
N LEU A 356 43.20 14.55 -14.04
CA LEU A 356 43.12 14.76 -15.50
C LEU A 356 42.49 16.12 -15.84
N ASN A 357 41.42 16.49 -15.14
CA ASN A 357 40.77 17.79 -15.34
C ASN A 357 41.71 18.95 -14.97
N ARG A 358 42.50 18.84 -13.90
CA ARG A 358 43.51 19.86 -13.56
C ARG A 358 44.54 20.02 -14.68
N ALA A 359 45.08 18.90 -15.18
CA ALA A 359 46.06 18.93 -16.28
C ALA A 359 45.48 19.59 -17.55
N PHE A 360 44.21 19.30 -17.87
CA PHE A 360 43.52 19.92 -19.01
C PHE A 360 43.32 21.44 -18.85
N GLN A 361 43.05 21.91 -17.63
CA GLN A 361 42.91 23.35 -17.35
C GLN A 361 44.25 24.11 -17.38
N GLU A 362 45.37 23.40 -17.16
CA GLU A 362 46.72 23.95 -17.25
C GLU A 362 47.24 24.03 -18.70
N GLU A 363 46.56 23.38 -19.65
CA GLU A 363 46.92 23.39 -21.06
C GLU A 363 46.45 24.70 -21.74
N GLU A 364 47.39 25.55 -22.17
CA GLU A 364 47.07 26.87 -22.73
C GLU A 364 46.29 26.81 -24.06
N SER A 365 46.41 25.70 -24.82
CA SER A 365 45.72 25.51 -26.10
C SER A 365 45.52 24.02 -26.45
N PRO A 366 44.52 23.34 -25.86
CA PRO A 366 44.24 21.94 -26.17
C PRO A 366 43.83 21.77 -27.63
N SER A 367 44.49 20.84 -28.33
CA SER A 367 44.29 20.61 -29.76
C SER A 367 43.11 19.67 -30.07
N ILE A 368 42.72 18.81 -29.13
CA ILE A 368 41.61 17.86 -29.24
C ILE A 368 40.84 17.84 -27.92
N PHE A 369 39.51 17.89 -27.99
CA PHE A 369 38.62 17.69 -26.84
C PHE A 369 37.42 16.85 -27.25
N TYR A 370 36.88 16.11 -26.29
CA TYR A 370 35.71 15.25 -26.46
C TYR A 370 34.50 15.86 -25.78
N CYS A 371 33.31 15.51 -26.25
CA CYS A 371 32.06 15.94 -25.64
C CYS A 371 31.47 14.82 -24.80
N ILE A 372 30.90 15.17 -23.64
CA ILE A 372 30.20 14.22 -22.78
C ILE A 372 28.81 14.74 -22.42
N SER A 373 27.82 13.87 -22.46
CA SER A 373 26.46 14.17 -22.03
C SER A 373 26.44 14.58 -20.55
N MET A 374 25.92 15.77 -20.24
CA MET A 374 25.79 16.21 -18.84
C MET A 374 24.75 15.40 -18.07
N GLN A 375 23.84 14.71 -18.74
CA GLN A 375 22.96 13.73 -18.10
C GLN A 375 23.80 12.59 -17.51
N TRP A 376 24.59 11.91 -18.35
CA TRP A 376 25.45 10.81 -17.94
C TRP A 376 26.48 11.26 -16.91
N PHE A 377 27.08 12.44 -17.13
CA PHE A 377 28.08 12.99 -16.20
C PHE A 377 27.50 13.26 -14.81
N ARG A 378 26.24 13.71 -14.69
CA ARG A 378 25.57 13.89 -13.39
C ARG A 378 25.30 12.55 -12.69
N GLU A 379 24.99 11.50 -13.44
CA GLU A 379 24.83 10.13 -12.90
C GLU A 379 26.19 9.61 -12.37
N TRP A 380 27.25 9.76 -13.15
CA TRP A 380 28.62 9.46 -12.71
C TRP A 380 29.03 10.27 -11.48
N GLU A 381 28.78 11.58 -11.49
CA GLU A 381 29.09 12.48 -10.38
C GLU A 381 28.33 12.08 -9.11
N ALA A 382 27.05 11.71 -9.23
CA ALA A 382 26.25 11.20 -8.12
C ALA A 382 26.83 9.91 -7.55
N PHE A 383 27.27 8.99 -8.40
CA PHE A 383 27.93 7.74 -7.99
C PHE A 383 29.25 8.01 -7.24
N VAL A 384 30.19 8.77 -7.81
CA VAL A 384 31.50 9.00 -7.18
C VAL A 384 31.41 9.84 -5.90
N LYS A 385 30.39 10.69 -5.77
CA LYS A 385 30.08 11.43 -4.54
C LYS A 385 29.26 10.63 -3.52
N GLY A 386 28.93 9.37 -3.81
CA GLY A 386 28.16 8.50 -2.91
C GLY A 386 26.70 8.90 -2.72
N LYS A 387 26.13 9.71 -3.62
CA LYS A 387 24.70 10.05 -3.63
C LYS A 387 23.85 8.92 -4.20
N ASP A 388 24.41 8.16 -5.13
CA ASP A 388 23.80 6.95 -5.70
C ASP A 388 24.70 5.73 -5.44
N ASN A 389 24.08 4.59 -5.16
CA ASN A 389 24.77 3.32 -4.94
C ASN A 389 25.16 2.65 -6.24
N ASP A 390 24.36 2.85 -7.30
CA ASP A 390 24.62 2.22 -8.58
C ASP A 390 25.55 3.09 -9.44
N PRO A 391 26.56 2.50 -10.09
CA PRO A 391 27.36 3.22 -11.07
C PRO A 391 26.53 3.56 -12.31
N PRO A 392 26.89 4.60 -13.07
CA PRO A 392 26.21 4.89 -14.33
C PRO A 392 26.38 3.73 -15.31
N GLY A 393 25.46 3.63 -16.27
CA GLY A 393 25.60 2.73 -17.42
C GLY A 393 26.70 3.17 -18.39
N PRO A 394 26.78 2.57 -19.58
CA PRO A 394 27.70 3.02 -20.62
C PRO A 394 27.50 4.50 -20.98
N ILE A 395 28.57 5.18 -21.40
CA ILE A 395 28.49 6.58 -21.84
C ILE A 395 27.50 6.68 -23.00
N ASP A 396 26.48 7.53 -22.87
CA ASP A 396 25.46 7.76 -23.90
C ASP A 396 25.47 9.21 -24.37
N ASN A 397 26.14 9.43 -25.50
CA ASN A 397 26.19 10.71 -26.19
C ASN A 397 25.16 10.83 -27.33
N THR A 398 24.28 9.84 -27.53
CA THR A 398 23.34 9.82 -28.66
C THR A 398 22.39 11.02 -28.65
N LYS A 399 22.06 11.55 -27.47
CA LYS A 399 21.17 12.71 -27.31
C LYS A 399 21.85 14.05 -27.60
N ILE A 400 23.19 14.10 -27.57
CA ILE A 400 23.98 15.32 -27.81
C ILE A 400 24.57 15.37 -29.23
N GLY A 401 24.67 14.23 -29.93
CA GLY A 401 25.13 14.16 -31.32
C GLY A 401 24.01 14.22 -32.36
N VAL A 402 24.30 14.78 -33.53
CA VAL A 402 23.45 14.71 -34.74
C VAL A 402 24.32 14.27 -35.90
N SER A 403 23.86 13.28 -36.67
CA SER A 403 24.54 12.86 -37.89
C SER A 403 24.35 13.91 -39.00
N LYS A 404 25.45 14.47 -39.49
CA LYS A 404 25.51 15.35 -40.66
C LYS A 404 26.50 14.78 -41.66
N CYS A 405 26.02 14.42 -42.86
CA CYS A 405 26.85 13.93 -43.96
C CYS A 405 27.75 12.71 -43.60
N GLY A 406 27.27 11.82 -42.71
CA GLY A 406 28.03 10.64 -42.28
C GLY A 406 29.00 10.88 -41.13
N SER A 407 29.19 12.14 -40.70
CA SER A 407 29.96 12.51 -39.51
C SER A 407 29.02 12.89 -38.36
N LEU A 408 29.36 12.49 -37.13
CA LEU A 408 28.63 12.92 -35.95
C LEU A 408 29.10 14.32 -35.56
N VAL A 409 28.16 15.24 -35.35
CA VAL A 409 28.47 16.62 -34.93
C VAL A 409 27.64 16.95 -33.70
N LEU A 410 28.22 17.71 -32.77
CA LEU A 410 27.51 18.19 -31.59
C LEU A 410 26.26 18.99 -31.98
N LYS A 411 25.13 18.64 -31.40
CA LYS A 411 23.86 19.36 -31.57
C LYS A 411 23.97 20.73 -30.90
N GLN A 412 23.60 21.78 -31.64
CA GLN A 412 23.59 23.14 -31.10
C GLN A 412 22.66 23.22 -29.88
N GLY A 413 23.18 23.74 -28.77
CA GLY A 413 22.43 23.86 -27.50
C GLY A 413 22.24 22.55 -26.73
N ALA A 414 22.97 21.48 -27.07
CA ALA A 414 22.99 20.27 -26.27
C ALA A 414 23.58 20.52 -24.86
N ASP A 415 23.04 19.83 -23.86
CA ASP A 415 23.56 19.83 -22.48
C ASP A 415 24.79 18.90 -22.43
N SER A 416 25.94 19.42 -22.89
CA SER A 416 27.21 18.69 -23.01
C SER A 416 28.34 19.43 -22.31
N GLY A 417 29.26 18.67 -21.70
CA GLY A 417 30.54 19.16 -21.19
C GLY A 417 31.69 18.83 -22.14
N GLN A 418 32.76 19.62 -22.09
CA GLN A 418 34.02 19.34 -22.77
C GLN A 418 34.99 18.66 -21.81
N ILE A 419 35.65 17.60 -22.27
CA ILE A 419 36.67 16.88 -21.50
C ILE A 419 37.89 16.57 -22.37
N SER A 420 39.04 16.37 -21.74
CA SER A 420 40.27 16.01 -22.44
C SER A 420 40.20 14.59 -23.03
N GLU A 421 41.05 14.30 -24.00
CA GLU A 421 41.20 12.95 -24.57
C GLU A 421 41.53 11.90 -23.50
N GLU A 422 42.40 12.21 -22.56
CA GLU A 422 42.76 11.31 -21.45
C GLU A 422 41.57 11.07 -20.53
N THR A 423 40.75 12.10 -20.29
CA THR A 423 39.54 11.98 -19.47
C THR A 423 38.50 11.11 -20.15
N TRP A 424 38.31 11.30 -21.46
CA TRP A 424 37.43 10.46 -22.28
C TRP A 424 37.89 9.00 -22.24
N ASN A 425 39.15 8.74 -22.58
CA ASN A 425 39.73 7.40 -22.59
C ASN A 425 39.64 6.72 -21.21
N PHE A 426 39.87 7.47 -20.13
CA PHE A 426 39.71 6.97 -18.77
C PHE A 426 38.27 6.51 -18.49
N LEU A 427 37.29 7.37 -18.72
CA LEU A 427 35.87 7.04 -18.47
C LEU A 427 35.38 5.93 -19.40
N GLN A 428 35.74 5.99 -20.69
CA GLN A 428 35.36 4.97 -21.67
C GLN A 428 35.99 3.60 -21.36
N SER A 429 37.20 3.56 -20.78
CA SER A 429 37.82 2.29 -20.36
C SER A 429 37.06 1.57 -19.25
N ILE A 430 36.33 2.32 -18.41
CA ILE A 430 35.55 1.78 -17.29
C ILE A 430 34.11 1.48 -17.71
N TYR A 431 33.47 2.41 -18.43
CA TYR A 431 32.04 2.38 -18.70
C TYR A 431 31.70 1.95 -20.13
N GLY A 432 32.65 2.02 -21.06
CA GLY A 432 32.40 1.87 -22.48
C GLY A 432 31.44 2.94 -23.01
N GLY A 433 30.81 2.65 -24.15
CA GLY A 433 29.83 3.54 -24.76
C GLY A 433 30.42 4.56 -25.73
N GLY A 434 29.67 5.64 -25.98
CA GLY A 434 29.94 6.65 -26.99
C GLY A 434 28.64 7.26 -27.51
N PRO A 435 28.59 7.75 -28.77
CA PRO A 435 29.76 8.02 -29.62
C PRO A 435 30.66 9.11 -29.04
N GLU A 436 31.92 9.11 -29.46
CA GLU A 436 32.95 10.07 -29.06
C GLU A 436 32.76 11.49 -29.65
#